data_AF-A0A8T4VGX8-F1
#
_entry.id   AF-A0A8T4VGX8-F1
#
_cell.length_a   1.000
_cell.length_b   1.000
_cell.length_c   1.000
_cell.angle_alpha   90.00
_cell.angle_beta   90.00
_cell.angle_gamma   90.00
#
_symmetry.space_group_name_H-M   'P 1'
#
loop_
_entity.id
_entity.type
_entity.pdbx_description
1 polymer ?
#
loop_
_entity_poly.entity_id
_entity_poly.type
_entity_poly.pdbx_seq_one_letter_code
_entity_poly.pdbx_strand_id
1 'polypeptide(L)'
;MFHGKKGVSPLIATLLLIFFALALGTVVMSWGENYIAERAEFVGGPEVSGCSSVDFSLITVGGVAQACYDQDAKQLSLMIENGPDADVSNFNAYIVGTEGVQTLENILKEPLKRAHALKKIITYNGVGVPGKVKLIPFLTVDHTALYCDDAALVIEDELHACSP
;
A
#
# COMPACT_ATOMS: atom_id res chain seq x y z
N MET A 1 59.62 14.36 39.86
CA MET A 1 59.09 13.32 38.95
C MET A 1 57.79 13.84 38.33
N PHE A 2 57.87 14.55 37.21
CA PHE A 2 56.71 14.96 36.42
C PHE A 2 57.07 14.78 34.94
N HIS A 3 56.73 13.62 34.38
CA HIS A 3 56.95 13.32 32.96
C HIS A 3 55.86 14.02 32.14
N GLY A 4 56.29 14.77 31.12
CA GLY A 4 55.49 15.74 30.38
C GLY A 4 54.30 15.16 29.62
N LYS A 5 53.13 15.78 29.80
CA LYS A 5 51.93 15.54 28.99
C LYS A 5 52.16 16.15 27.60
N LYS A 6 52.27 15.33 26.56
CA LYS A 6 52.30 15.79 25.16
C LYS A 6 50.90 16.29 24.81
N GLY A 7 50.70 17.60 24.83
CA GLY A 7 49.47 18.23 24.36
C GLY A 7 49.32 17.97 22.86
N VAL A 8 48.15 17.51 22.44
CA VAL A 8 47.79 17.46 21.02
C VAL A 8 47.84 18.90 20.51
N SER A 9 48.61 19.16 19.45
CA SER A 9 48.68 20.49 18.84
C SER A 9 47.26 20.97 18.53
N PRO A 10 46.86 22.20 18.93
CA PRO A 10 45.51 22.71 18.70
C PRO A 10 45.03 22.58 17.24
N LEU A 11 45.97 22.59 16.29
CA LEU A 11 45.73 22.44 14.86
C LEU A 11 45.37 20.99 14.46
N ILE A 12 45.91 19.99 15.15
CA ILE A 12 45.59 18.59 14.91
C ILE A 12 44.20 18.25 15.50
N ALA A 13 43.86 18.85 16.64
CA ALA A 13 42.56 18.66 17.27
C ALA A 13 41.41 19.17 16.39
N THR A 14 41.56 20.32 15.74
CA THR A 14 40.53 20.86 14.84
C THR A 14 40.36 20.02 13.58
N LEU A 15 41.46 19.52 12.99
CA LEU A 15 41.42 18.60 11.86
C LEU A 15 40.68 17.30 12.19
N LEU A 16 40.94 16.71 13.36
CA LEU A 16 40.25 15.51 13.83
C LEU A 16 38.75 15.73 13.99
N LEU A 17 38.33 16.89 14.52
CA LEU A 17 36.91 17.22 14.68
C LEU A 17 36.20 17.39 13.34
N ILE A 18 36.85 17.99 12.33
CA ILE A 18 36.28 18.16 10.99
C ILE A 18 36.06 16.79 10.33
N PHE A 19 37.05 15.90 10.35
CA PHE A 19 36.89 14.56 9.77
C PHE A 19 35.82 13.74 10.48
N PHE A 20 35.74 13.85 11.80
CA PHE A 20 34.70 13.18 12.57
C PHE A 20 33.29 13.70 12.22
N ALA A 21 33.14 15.02 12.04
CA ALA A 21 31.87 15.62 11.62
C ALA A 21 31.44 15.15 10.21
N LEU A 22 32.39 15.06 9.26
CA LEU A 22 32.10 14.55 7.92
C LEU A 22 31.70 13.07 7.93
N ALA A 23 32.40 12.25 8.71
CA ALA A 23 32.08 10.82 8.85
C ALA A 23 30.71 10.59 9.50
N LEU A 24 30.34 11.39 10.50
CA LEU A 24 28.99 11.34 11.08
C LEU A 24 27.93 11.84 10.09
N GLY A 25 28.24 12.88 9.31
CA GLY A 25 27.34 13.40 8.28
C GLY A 25 26.95 12.35 7.25
N THR A 26 27.91 11.56 6.75
CA THR A 26 27.63 10.50 5.77
C THR A 26 26.81 9.36 6.35
N VAL A 27 27.07 8.97 7.61
CA VAL A 27 26.27 7.94 8.31
C VAL A 27 24.83 8.41 8.51
N VAL A 28 24.63 9.66 8.95
CA VAL A 28 23.27 10.21 9.13
C VAL A 28 22.52 10.32 7.81
N MET A 29 23.18 10.72 6.72
CA MET A 29 22.58 10.74 5.38
C MET A 29 22.20 9.33 4.90
N SER A 30 23.07 8.33 5.12
CA SER A 30 22.79 6.93 4.77
C SER A 30 21.61 6.34 5.57
N TRP A 31 21.43 6.75 6.83
CA TRP A 31 20.26 6.34 7.62
C TRP A 31 19.01 7.11 7.21
N GLY A 32 19.15 8.38 6.79
CA GLY A 32 18.07 9.20 6.27
C GLY A 32 17.47 8.65 4.98
N GLU A 33 18.30 8.19 4.04
CA GLU A 33 17.81 7.57 2.79
C GLU A 33 17.04 6.27 3.06
N ASN A 34 17.51 5.42 3.98
CA ASN A 34 16.80 4.19 4.33
C ASN A 34 15.48 4.46 5.09
N TYR A 35 15.44 5.49 5.95
CA TYR A 35 14.22 5.90 6.66
C TYR A 35 13.21 6.57 5.73
N ILE A 36 13.68 7.31 4.71
CA ILE A 36 12.83 7.87 3.66
C ILE A 36 12.36 6.76 2.71
N ALA A 37 13.17 5.75 2.40
CA ALA A 37 12.72 4.60 1.62
C ALA A 37 11.60 3.80 2.34
N GLU A 38 11.72 3.59 3.66
CA GLU A 38 10.66 2.95 4.46
C GLU A 38 9.43 3.84 4.71
N ARG A 39 9.52 5.17 4.54
CA ARG A 39 8.40 6.10 4.75
C ARG A 39 7.82 6.75 3.48
N ALA A 40 8.54 6.70 2.36
CA ALA A 40 8.04 7.11 1.05
C ALA A 40 6.96 6.14 0.53
N GLU A 41 6.87 4.93 1.10
CA GLU A 41 5.71 4.04 0.93
C GLU A 41 4.41 4.61 1.56
N PHE A 42 4.50 5.65 2.41
CA PHE A 42 3.35 6.22 3.12
C PHE A 42 2.97 7.64 2.69
N VAL A 43 3.82 8.36 1.95
CA VAL A 43 3.54 9.75 1.52
C VAL A 43 4.19 10.03 0.16
N GLY A 44 3.53 9.61 -0.93
CA GLY A 44 3.84 10.07 -2.29
C GLY A 44 5.20 9.64 -2.85
N GLY A 45 5.28 8.39 -3.34
CA GLY A 45 6.38 7.96 -4.21
C GLY A 45 6.40 8.74 -5.54
N PRO A 46 7.54 8.76 -6.25
CA PRO A 46 7.72 9.48 -7.52
C PRO A 46 6.66 9.00 -8.50
N GLU A 47 6.00 9.87 -9.30
CA GLU A 47 4.99 9.48 -10.31
C GLU A 47 5.44 8.26 -11.10
N VAL A 48 5.02 7.09 -10.66
CA VAL A 48 5.39 5.81 -11.26
C VAL A 48 4.40 5.65 -12.39
N SER A 49 4.91 5.80 -13.61
CA SER A 49 4.21 5.91 -14.89
C SER A 49 3.40 4.65 -15.31
N GLY A 50 2.81 3.93 -14.37
CA GLY A 50 1.93 2.78 -14.60
C GLY A 50 0.56 2.88 -13.95
N CYS A 51 0.41 3.68 -12.87
CA CYS A 51 -0.88 3.75 -12.15
C CYS A 51 -1.95 4.57 -12.89
N SER A 52 -1.55 5.53 -13.74
CA SER A 52 -2.48 6.36 -14.50
C SER A 52 -3.32 5.58 -15.53
N SER A 53 -2.91 4.37 -15.89
CA SER A 53 -3.63 3.48 -16.81
C SER A 53 -4.47 2.42 -16.08
N VAL A 54 -4.53 2.43 -14.75
CA VAL A 54 -5.35 1.48 -14.00
C VAL A 54 -6.71 2.10 -13.77
N ASP A 55 -7.73 1.47 -14.34
CA ASP A 55 -9.13 1.80 -14.15
C ASP A 55 -9.88 0.49 -13.90
N PHE A 56 -10.70 0.44 -12.85
CA PHE A 56 -11.52 -0.74 -12.54
C PHE A 56 -12.73 -0.32 -11.71
N SER A 57 -13.81 -1.08 -11.84
CA SER A 57 -15.11 -0.73 -11.27
C SER A 57 -15.84 -1.98 -10.74
N LEU A 58 -16.90 -1.74 -9.97
CA LEU A 58 -17.88 -2.78 -9.68
C LEU A 58 -18.79 -2.98 -10.88
N ILE A 59 -19.03 -4.25 -11.21
CA ILE A 59 -20.04 -4.61 -12.21
C ILE A 59 -21.40 -4.22 -11.67
N THR A 60 -22.20 -3.56 -12.50
CA THR A 60 -23.56 -3.14 -12.17
C THR A 60 -24.57 -3.92 -12.99
N VAL A 61 -25.53 -4.57 -12.32
CA VAL A 61 -26.62 -5.33 -12.97
C VAL A 61 -27.94 -4.68 -12.62
N GLY A 62 -28.69 -4.20 -13.62
CA GLY A 62 -29.97 -3.52 -13.39
C GLY A 62 -29.85 -2.23 -12.57
N GLY A 63 -28.70 -1.55 -12.64
CA GLY A 63 -28.43 -0.33 -11.86
C GLY A 63 -27.95 -0.58 -10.43
N VAL A 64 -27.77 -1.85 -10.03
CA VAL A 64 -27.26 -2.23 -8.70
C VAL A 64 -25.84 -2.76 -8.82
N ALA A 65 -24.90 -2.09 -8.16
CA ALA A 65 -23.52 -2.53 -8.05
C ALA A 65 -23.45 -3.89 -7.35
N GLN A 66 -22.68 -4.82 -7.90
CA GLN A 66 -22.58 -6.20 -7.42
C GLN A 66 -21.51 -6.32 -6.32
N ALA A 67 -21.78 -5.67 -5.19
CA ALA A 67 -20.99 -5.76 -3.97
C ALA A 67 -21.90 -6.01 -2.76
N CYS A 68 -21.75 -7.16 -2.11
CA CYS A 68 -22.57 -7.50 -0.96
C CYS A 68 -21.78 -8.24 0.13
N TYR A 69 -22.27 -8.21 1.36
CA TYR A 69 -21.72 -8.97 2.48
C TYR A 69 -22.73 -9.98 3.03
N ASP A 70 -22.23 -11.13 3.47
CA ASP A 70 -22.93 -12.14 4.24
C ASP A 70 -22.33 -12.13 5.66
N GLN A 71 -23.17 -11.78 6.64
CA GLN A 71 -22.76 -11.66 8.04
C GLN A 71 -22.58 -13.02 8.72
N ASP A 72 -23.36 -14.03 8.32
CA ASP A 72 -23.33 -15.36 8.92
C ASP A 72 -22.12 -16.15 8.40
N ALA A 73 -21.88 -16.10 7.09
CA ALA A 73 -20.72 -16.71 6.46
C ALA A 73 -19.44 -15.88 6.63
N LYS A 74 -19.56 -14.62 7.07
CA LYS A 74 -18.48 -13.63 7.17
C LYS A 74 -17.73 -13.45 5.85
N GLN A 75 -18.50 -13.28 4.78
CA GLN A 75 -17.98 -13.19 3.42
C GLN A 75 -18.42 -11.90 2.74
N LEU A 76 -17.51 -11.29 2.01
CA LEU A 76 -17.76 -10.18 1.11
C LEU A 76 -17.69 -10.72 -0.32
N SER A 77 -18.74 -10.53 -1.10
CA SER A 77 -18.79 -10.88 -2.52
C SER A 77 -18.75 -9.62 -3.36
N LEU A 78 -17.73 -9.52 -4.22
CA LEU A 78 -17.51 -8.39 -5.12
C LEU A 78 -17.44 -8.92 -6.55
N MET A 79 -18.10 -8.26 -7.49
CA MET A 79 -17.86 -8.47 -8.91
C MET A 79 -17.13 -7.26 -9.47
N ILE A 80 -15.87 -7.47 -9.85
CA ILE A 80 -14.95 -6.43 -10.26
C ILE A 80 -14.69 -6.61 -11.75
N GLU A 81 -14.73 -5.52 -12.50
CA GLU A 81 -14.28 -5.46 -13.89
C GLU A 81 -13.03 -4.59 -13.98
N ASN A 82 -12.06 -5.04 -14.78
CA ASN A 82 -10.86 -4.28 -15.06
C ASN A 82 -10.96 -3.59 -16.42
N GLY A 83 -10.47 -2.36 -16.48
CA GLY A 83 -10.40 -1.55 -17.68
C GLY A 83 -9.48 -2.14 -18.76
N PRO A 84 -9.43 -1.49 -19.93
CA PRO A 84 -8.77 -2.06 -21.10
C PRO A 84 -7.24 -1.83 -21.13
N ASP A 85 -6.72 -0.91 -20.33
CA ASP A 85 -5.40 -0.33 -20.54
C ASP A 85 -4.26 -1.11 -19.86
N ALA A 86 -4.51 -1.72 -18.70
CA ALA A 86 -3.50 -2.44 -17.94
C ALA A 86 -4.04 -3.72 -17.27
N ASP A 87 -3.18 -4.75 -17.13
CA ASP A 87 -3.46 -5.92 -16.30
C ASP A 87 -3.24 -5.56 -14.82
N VAL A 88 -4.22 -5.82 -13.96
CA VAL A 88 -4.06 -5.65 -12.51
C VAL A 88 -3.44 -6.91 -11.93
N SER A 89 -2.29 -6.79 -11.26
CA SER A 89 -1.58 -7.95 -10.70
C SER A 89 -2.28 -8.50 -9.46
N ASN A 90 -2.72 -7.61 -8.58
CA ASN A 90 -3.53 -7.97 -7.42
C ASN A 90 -4.25 -6.75 -6.81
N PHE A 91 -5.02 -6.99 -5.75
CA PHE A 91 -5.59 -5.94 -4.90
C PHE A 91 -5.25 -6.18 -3.43
N ASN A 92 -5.07 -5.08 -2.70
CA ASN A 92 -5.18 -5.04 -1.25
C ASN A 92 -6.58 -4.56 -0.87
N ALA A 93 -7.22 -5.22 0.07
CA ALA A 93 -8.55 -4.85 0.56
C ALA A 93 -8.48 -4.37 2.01
N TYR A 94 -9.09 -3.22 2.27
CA TYR A 94 -9.32 -2.68 3.60
C TYR A 94 -10.82 -2.73 3.87
N ILE A 95 -11.22 -3.57 4.81
CA ILE A 95 -12.60 -3.75 5.21
C ILE A 95 -12.78 -3.05 6.54
N VAL A 96 -13.60 -2.01 6.55
CA VAL A 96 -13.96 -1.23 7.73
C VAL A 96 -15.40 -1.58 8.08
N GLY A 97 -15.61 -2.05 9.30
CA GLY A 97 -16.94 -2.34 9.81
C GLY A 97 -17.19 -1.71 11.17
N THR A 98 -18.31 -2.08 11.79
CA THR A 98 -18.78 -1.51 13.06
C THR A 98 -17.88 -1.79 14.25
N GLU A 99 -17.11 -2.89 14.23
CA GLU A 99 -16.30 -3.34 15.38
C GLU A 99 -14.80 -3.17 15.16
N GLY A 100 -14.36 -2.98 13.91
CA GLY A 100 -12.94 -2.92 13.61
C GLY A 100 -12.60 -2.78 12.13
N VAL A 101 -11.31 -2.92 11.84
CA VAL A 101 -10.75 -2.83 10.50
C VAL A 101 -9.91 -4.07 10.22
N GLN A 102 -10.06 -4.64 9.03
CA GLN A 102 -9.22 -5.73 8.56
C GLN A 102 -8.55 -5.35 7.24
N THR A 103 -7.24 -5.59 7.18
CA THR A 103 -6.44 -5.45 5.96
C THR A 103 -6.12 -6.83 5.41
N LEU A 104 -6.34 -7.03 4.12
CA LEU A 104 -6.04 -8.25 3.40
C LEU A 104 -5.17 -7.91 2.20
N GLU A 105 -4.03 -8.57 2.11
CA GLU A 105 -3.11 -8.40 0.99
C GLU A 105 -3.32 -9.52 -0.03
N ASN A 106 -3.03 -9.21 -1.29
CA ASN A 106 -2.99 -10.19 -2.37
C ASN A 106 -4.29 -11.03 -2.49
N ILE A 107 -5.45 -10.36 -2.54
CA ILE A 107 -6.73 -11.06 -2.52
C ILE A 107 -6.95 -11.91 -3.79
N LEU A 108 -6.31 -11.63 -4.91
CA LEU A 108 -6.40 -12.41 -6.14
C LEU A 108 -5.45 -13.61 -6.14
N LYS A 109 -5.92 -14.73 -6.71
CA LYS A 109 -5.07 -15.90 -6.97
C LYS A 109 -4.25 -15.75 -8.25
N GLU A 110 -4.80 -15.05 -9.22
CA GLU A 110 -4.22 -14.80 -10.53
C GLU A 110 -4.48 -13.33 -10.90
N PRO A 111 -3.59 -12.70 -11.68
CA PRO A 111 -3.79 -11.33 -12.17
C PRO A 111 -5.13 -11.16 -12.88
N LEU A 112 -5.83 -10.06 -12.61
CA LEU A 112 -7.02 -9.67 -13.33
C LEU A 112 -6.60 -9.03 -14.65
N LYS A 113 -6.78 -9.78 -15.74
CA LYS A 113 -6.45 -9.33 -17.09
C LYS A 113 -7.25 -8.11 -17.50
N ARG A 114 -6.69 -7.29 -18.39
CA ARG A 114 -7.39 -6.17 -19.02
C ARG A 114 -8.70 -6.62 -19.66
N ALA A 115 -9.73 -5.77 -19.57
CA ALA A 115 -11.07 -6.02 -20.11
C ALA A 115 -11.72 -7.33 -19.63
N HIS A 116 -11.31 -7.86 -18.47
CA HIS A 116 -11.89 -9.04 -17.87
C HIS A 116 -12.62 -8.70 -16.57
N ALA A 117 -13.55 -9.57 -16.22
CA ALA A 117 -14.36 -9.51 -15.01
C ALA A 117 -14.07 -10.72 -14.10
N LEU A 118 -14.20 -10.51 -12.80
CA LEU A 118 -14.01 -11.52 -11.77
C LEU A 118 -15.06 -11.36 -10.67
N LYS A 119 -15.64 -12.48 -10.24
CA LYS A 119 -16.33 -12.56 -8.94
C LYS A 119 -15.34 -12.98 -7.86
N LYS A 120 -15.07 -12.10 -6.90
CA LYS A 120 -14.21 -12.35 -5.76
C LYS A 120 -15.03 -12.53 -4.48
N ILE A 121 -14.71 -13.59 -3.75
CA ILE A 121 -15.21 -13.82 -2.39
C ILE A 121 -14.05 -13.62 -1.42
N ILE A 122 -14.27 -12.77 -0.42
CA ILE A 122 -13.29 -12.39 0.60
C ILE A 122 -13.86 -12.74 1.97
N THR A 123 -13.18 -13.58 2.73
CA THR A 123 -13.58 -13.87 4.11
C THR A 123 -13.02 -12.80 5.04
N TYR A 124 -13.89 -12.25 5.89
CA TYR A 124 -13.50 -11.24 6.87
C TYR A 124 -13.73 -11.69 8.31
N ASN A 125 -13.01 -11.13 9.27
CA ASN A 125 -13.11 -11.46 10.69
C ASN A 125 -12.85 -10.24 11.56
N GLY A 126 -13.59 -10.12 12.68
CA GLY A 126 -13.33 -9.10 13.70
C GLY A 126 -13.68 -7.66 13.29
N VAL A 127 -14.43 -7.47 12.21
CA VAL A 127 -14.86 -6.15 11.72
C VAL A 127 -16.33 -5.82 12.05
N GLY A 128 -17.11 -6.79 12.54
CA GLY A 128 -18.56 -6.63 12.71
C GLY A 128 -19.28 -6.59 11.36
N VAL A 129 -20.27 -5.69 11.21
CA VAL A 129 -20.95 -5.46 9.93
C VAL A 129 -20.08 -4.57 9.05
N PRO A 130 -19.64 -5.01 7.86
CA PRO A 130 -18.87 -4.18 6.94
C PRO A 130 -19.68 -2.95 6.50
N GLY A 131 -19.11 -1.76 6.66
CA GLY A 131 -19.70 -0.50 6.20
C GLY A 131 -18.94 0.14 5.05
N LYS A 132 -17.64 -0.13 4.92
CA LYS A 132 -16.79 0.44 3.87
C LYS A 132 -15.72 -0.55 3.45
N VAL A 133 -15.48 -0.65 2.16
CA VAL A 133 -14.42 -1.48 1.58
C VAL A 133 -13.60 -0.61 0.63
N LYS A 134 -12.29 -0.54 0.85
CA LYS A 134 -11.34 0.09 -0.08
C LYS A 134 -10.49 -0.99 -0.75
N LEU A 135 -10.51 -1.03 -2.07
CA LEU A 135 -9.63 -1.88 -2.88
C LEU A 135 -8.53 -1.03 -3.50
N ILE A 136 -7.27 -1.34 -3.18
CA ILE A 136 -6.11 -0.70 -3.78
C ILE A 136 -5.49 -1.69 -4.76
N PRO A 137 -5.49 -1.42 -6.07
CA PRO A 137 -4.80 -2.28 -7.02
C PRO A 137 -3.28 -2.11 -6.89
N PHE A 138 -2.55 -3.13 -7.29
CA PHE A 138 -1.15 -2.97 -7.61
C PHE A 138 -0.78 -3.69 -8.91
N LEU A 139 0.24 -3.16 -9.56
CA LEU A 139 0.82 -3.65 -10.79
C LEU A 139 2.19 -4.27 -10.49
N THR A 140 2.63 -5.21 -11.31
CA THR A 140 4.02 -5.66 -11.32
C THR A 140 4.71 -5.06 -12.54
N VAL A 141 5.57 -4.05 -12.32
CA VAL A 141 6.39 -3.41 -13.37
C VAL A 141 7.85 -3.74 -13.07
N ASP A 142 8.54 -4.36 -14.03
CA ASP A 142 9.95 -4.75 -13.87
C ASP A 142 10.24 -5.51 -12.56
N HIS A 143 9.38 -6.49 -12.24
CA HIS A 143 9.43 -7.30 -11.01
C HIS A 143 9.23 -6.54 -9.69
N THR A 144 8.83 -5.27 -9.75
CA THR A 144 8.53 -4.44 -8.59
C THR A 144 7.02 -4.28 -8.46
N ALA A 145 6.50 -4.45 -7.25
CA ALA A 145 5.10 -4.19 -6.94
C ALA A 145 4.88 -2.67 -6.84
N LEU A 146 3.92 -2.17 -7.62
CA LEU A 146 3.56 -0.77 -7.70
C LEU A 146 2.11 -0.59 -7.24
N TYR A 147 1.92 -0.02 -6.05
CA TYR A 147 0.60 0.24 -5.47
C TYR A 147 0.01 1.54 -6.01
N CYS A 148 -1.24 1.48 -6.48
CA CYS A 148 -1.92 2.62 -7.08
C CYS A 148 -3.06 3.10 -6.18
N ASP A 149 -2.72 3.81 -5.11
CA ASP A 149 -3.70 4.33 -4.13
C ASP A 149 -4.67 5.34 -4.78
N ASP A 150 -4.20 6.13 -5.74
CA ASP A 150 -5.03 7.10 -6.47
C ASP A 150 -6.10 6.44 -7.35
N ALA A 151 -5.88 5.19 -7.75
CA ALA A 151 -6.84 4.38 -8.48
C ALA A 151 -7.73 3.53 -7.56
N ALA A 152 -7.68 3.73 -6.24
CA ALA A 152 -8.40 2.88 -5.32
C ALA A 152 -9.93 3.00 -5.46
N LEU A 153 -10.60 1.85 -5.46
CA LEU A 153 -12.06 1.77 -5.48
C LEU A 153 -12.59 1.74 -4.04
N VAL A 154 -13.43 2.71 -3.70
CA VAL A 154 -14.06 2.81 -2.38
C VAL A 154 -15.54 2.50 -2.49
N ILE A 155 -15.97 1.46 -1.77
CA ILE A 155 -17.33 0.95 -1.76
C ILE A 155 -17.91 1.23 -0.37
N GLU A 156 -18.91 2.10 -0.28
CA GLU A 156 -19.56 2.47 0.98
C GLU A 156 -21.08 2.38 0.82
N ASP A 157 -21.67 3.26 0.01
CA ASP A 157 -23.14 3.30 -0.19
C ASP A 157 -23.70 2.15 -1.05
N GLU A 158 -22.83 1.49 -1.82
CA GLU A 158 -23.19 0.39 -2.72
C GLU A 158 -23.18 -0.98 -2.02
N LEU A 159 -22.62 -1.02 -0.81
CA LEU A 159 -22.45 -2.25 -0.04
C LEU A 159 -23.74 -2.62 0.69
N HIS A 160 -24.29 -3.78 0.37
CA HIS A 160 -25.55 -4.27 0.96
C HIS A 160 -25.43 -5.71 1.45
N ALA A 161 -26.39 -6.17 2.26
CA ALA A 161 -26.45 -7.57 2.65
C ALA A 161 -26.75 -8.46 1.42
N CYS A 162 -26.06 -9.58 1.26
CA CYS A 162 -26.32 -10.51 0.17
C CYS A 162 -27.73 -11.08 0.30
N SER A 163 -28.46 -11.13 -0.82
CA SER A 163 -29.76 -11.82 -0.84
C SER A 163 -29.55 -13.34 -0.75
N PRO A 164 -30.35 -14.05 0.07
CA PRO A 164 -30.31 -15.51 0.18
C PRO A 164 -30.77 -16.22 -1.11
#